data_AF-A0A259LHR7-F1
#
_entry.id   AF-A0A259LHR7-F1
#
_cell.length_a   1.000
_cell.length_b   1.000
_cell.length_c   1.000
_cell.angle_alpha   90.00
_cell.angle_beta   90.00
_cell.angle_gamma   90.00
#
_symmetry.space_group_name_H-M   'P 1'
#
loop_
_entity.id
_entity.type
_entity.pdbx_description
1 polymer ?
#
loop_
_entity_poly.entity_id
_entity_poly.type
_entity_poly.pdbx_seq_one_letter_code
_entity_poly.pdbx_strand_id
1 'polypeptide(L)'
;EMDRRYFLLQFSGPEPGFVALEGKSALMNALLQPQDHFLPVVPDRHALLDDPALRAVCEASQPGTVQVFWLLRAGVGQLWVVDEHGSLWTRASRVEQLNHLLGPLMRFLDNLVERRILRQVDAPEPVATVKGYELVRRDDRWQAVPRQDWHASIPPSALEVQAVGVQQGDAGLRFDIYCNDQEFTVQEYGDQLIPAVAHYIQSLRQSAEPYPVYLTDLHLPHDLDPQLYQRDIQTSQYLYYRSSLEDALNRHLQS
;
A
#
# COMPACT_ATOMS: atom_id res chain seq x y z
N GLU A 1 26.31 -6.66 7.62
CA GLU A 1 25.40 -5.50 7.63
C GLU A 1 25.34 -5.00 9.06
N MET A 2 25.66 -3.73 9.33
CA MET A 2 25.62 -3.23 10.72
C MET A 2 24.16 -3.24 11.19
N ASP A 3 23.94 -3.85 12.34
CA ASP A 3 22.65 -4.01 13.00
C ASP A 3 22.12 -2.63 13.45
N ARG A 4 21.47 -1.91 12.52
CA ARG A 4 20.96 -0.55 12.76
C ARG A 4 19.67 -0.65 13.57
N ARG A 5 19.58 0.13 14.63
CA ARG A 5 18.37 0.28 15.43
C ARG A 5 17.75 1.64 15.19
N TYR A 6 16.43 1.66 15.05
CA TYR A 6 15.64 2.87 15.01
C TYR A 6 14.94 3.04 16.37
N PHE A 7 14.67 4.28 16.74
CA PHE A 7 13.92 4.60 17.95
C PHE A 7 12.73 5.45 17.54
N LEU A 8 11.53 4.97 17.86
CA LEU A 8 10.28 5.68 17.59
C LEU A 8 9.79 6.29 18.90
N LEU A 9 9.58 7.60 18.90
CA LEU A 9 8.90 8.34 19.95
C LEU A 9 7.53 8.73 19.41
N GLN A 10 6.47 8.29 20.07
CA GLN A 10 5.10 8.61 19.71
C GLN A 10 4.37 9.18 20.93
N PHE A 11 3.48 10.14 20.74
CA PHE A 11 2.67 10.68 21.82
C PHE A 11 1.24 10.17 21.70
N SER A 12 0.73 9.56 22.76
CA SER A 12 -0.68 9.23 22.93
C SER A 12 -1.28 10.25 23.90
N GLY A 13 -1.78 11.37 23.36
CA GLY A 13 -2.10 12.54 24.18
C GLY A 13 -0.82 13.14 24.80
N PRO A 14 -0.75 13.35 26.13
CA PRO A 14 0.44 13.90 26.79
C PRO A 14 1.53 12.84 27.07
N GLU A 15 1.22 11.55 26.94
CA GLU A 15 2.12 10.47 27.34
C GLU A 15 3.06 10.06 26.19
N PRO A 16 4.39 10.15 26.36
CA PRO A 16 5.33 9.66 25.37
C PRO A 16 5.48 8.14 25.46
N GLY A 17 5.18 7.45 24.37
CA GLY A 17 5.58 6.08 24.10
C GLY A 17 6.93 6.02 23.38
N PHE A 18 7.76 5.06 23.77
CA PHE A 18 9.09 4.84 23.16
C PHE A 18 9.25 3.38 22.77
N VAL A 19 9.64 3.15 21.52
CA VAL A 19 9.86 1.79 20.98
C VAL A 19 11.20 1.73 20.27
N ALA A 20 12.01 0.72 20.61
CA ALA A 20 13.21 0.37 19.87
C ALA A 20 12.86 -0.63 18.75
N LEU A 21 13.31 -0.36 17.54
CA LEU A 21 12.99 -1.12 16.34
C LEU A 21 14.27 -1.67 15.71
N GLU A 22 14.28 -2.97 15.45
CA GLU A 22 15.44 -3.67 14.91
C GLU A 22 15.43 -3.62 13.38
N GLY A 23 16.24 -2.71 12.82
CA GLY A 23 16.41 -2.57 11.38
C GLY A 23 15.26 -1.89 10.65
N LYS A 24 15.45 -1.73 9.34
CA LYS A 24 14.54 -1.00 8.47
C LYS A 24 13.18 -1.69 8.36
N SER A 25 13.13 -3.02 8.33
CA SER A 25 11.87 -3.76 8.25
C SER A 25 11.00 -3.52 9.48
N ALA A 26 11.57 -3.51 10.69
CA ALA A 26 10.83 -3.18 11.90
C ALA A 26 10.33 -1.73 11.88
N LEU A 27 11.15 -0.78 11.39
CA LEU A 27 10.71 0.59 11.16
C LEU A 27 9.51 0.67 10.23
N MET A 28 9.58 0.06 9.04
CA MET A 28 8.49 0.11 8.07
C MET A 28 7.21 -0.54 8.62
N ASN A 29 7.33 -1.66 9.34
CA ASN A 29 6.17 -2.31 9.99
C ASN A 29 5.52 -1.42 11.05
N ALA A 30 6.33 -0.68 11.83
CA ALA A 30 5.82 0.27 12.82
C ALA A 30 5.15 1.47 12.15
N LEU A 31 5.76 2.04 11.11
CA LEU A 31 5.18 3.17 10.38
C LEU A 31 3.92 2.82 9.58
N LEU A 32 3.73 1.55 9.22
CA LEU A 32 2.53 1.06 8.55
C LEU A 32 1.32 0.94 9.48
N GLN A 33 1.52 0.91 10.81
CA GLN A 33 0.42 0.69 11.75
C GLN A 33 -0.64 1.80 11.64
N PRO A 34 -1.95 1.45 11.73
CA PRO A 34 -3.03 2.42 11.72
C PRO A 34 -2.91 3.47 12.83
N GLN A 35 -3.46 4.67 12.58
CA GLN A 35 -3.45 5.79 13.52
C GLN A 35 -4.87 6.36 13.68
N ASP A 36 -5.20 6.88 14.86
CA ASP A 36 -6.52 7.48 15.13
C ASP A 36 -6.71 8.86 14.49
N HIS A 37 -5.61 9.57 14.24
CA HIS A 37 -5.56 10.90 13.66
C HIS A 37 -4.22 11.08 12.94
N PHE A 38 -4.11 12.13 12.13
CA PHE A 38 -2.86 12.40 11.43
C PHE A 38 -1.69 12.61 12.39
N LEU A 39 -0.69 11.74 12.27
CA LEU A 39 0.58 11.81 12.99
C LEU A 39 1.74 11.89 11.98
N PRO A 40 2.42 13.04 11.86
CA PRO A 40 3.55 13.17 10.95
C PRO A 40 4.75 12.39 11.48
N VAL A 41 5.44 11.68 10.58
CA VAL A 41 6.75 11.10 10.88
C VAL A 41 7.79 12.20 10.75
N VAL A 42 8.48 12.55 11.85
CA VAL A 42 9.48 13.62 11.87
C VAL A 42 10.87 13.02 12.15
N PRO A 43 11.70 12.78 11.12
CA PRO A 43 13.06 12.30 11.33
C PRO A 43 13.90 13.37 12.02
N ASP A 44 14.57 12.99 13.12
CA ASP A 44 15.54 13.87 13.76
C ASP A 44 16.79 14.12 12.86
N ARG A 45 17.75 14.91 13.35
CA ARG A 45 18.96 15.29 12.59
C ARG A 45 19.90 14.13 12.25
N HIS A 46 19.79 12.99 12.95
CA HIS A 46 20.61 11.79 12.79
C HIS A 46 19.81 10.61 12.22
N ALA A 47 18.49 10.69 12.20
CA ALA A 47 17.62 9.69 11.59
C ALA A 47 17.66 9.75 10.04
N LEU A 48 17.59 8.57 9.41
CA LEU A 48 17.44 8.38 7.96
C LEU A 48 18.53 9.03 7.09
N LEU A 49 19.74 9.26 7.63
CA LEU A 49 20.85 9.82 6.83
C LEU A 49 21.28 8.91 5.67
N ASP A 50 21.05 7.61 5.83
CA ASP A 50 21.29 6.55 4.84
C ASP A 50 20.12 6.35 3.86
N ASP A 51 18.93 6.87 4.18
CA ASP A 51 17.75 6.84 3.33
C ASP A 51 17.14 8.24 3.19
N PRO A 52 17.84 9.16 2.51
CA PRO A 52 17.39 10.54 2.37
C PRO A 52 16.15 10.66 1.46
N ALA A 53 15.80 9.62 0.68
CA ALA A 53 14.56 9.56 -0.06
C ALA A 53 13.37 9.35 0.88
N LEU A 54 13.44 8.38 1.80
CA LEU A 54 12.42 8.21 2.85
C LEU A 54 12.31 9.45 3.73
N ARG A 55 13.42 10.10 4.05
CA ARG A 55 13.40 11.38 4.77
C ARG A 55 12.58 12.45 4.03
N ALA A 56 12.78 12.60 2.72
CA ALA A 56 12.02 13.54 1.91
C ALA A 56 10.52 13.19 1.84
N VAL A 57 10.15 11.90 1.87
CA VAL A 57 8.76 11.45 1.99
C VAL A 57 8.14 11.92 3.31
N CYS A 58 8.83 11.67 4.43
CA CYS A 58 8.37 12.10 5.75
C CYS A 58 8.19 13.63 5.82
N GLU A 59 9.18 14.40 5.34
CA GLU A 59 9.16 15.86 5.34
C GLU A 59 8.06 16.46 4.43
N ALA A 60 7.66 15.75 3.38
CA ALA A 60 6.63 16.21 2.45
C ALA A 60 5.20 15.82 2.85
N SER A 61 5.03 14.99 3.87
CA SER A 61 3.71 14.45 4.28
C SER A 61 2.73 15.54 4.76
N GLN A 62 1.48 15.41 4.34
CA GLN A 62 0.37 16.32 4.62
C GLN A 62 -0.84 15.58 5.20
N PRO A 63 -1.58 16.19 6.15
CA PRO A 63 -2.81 15.61 6.70
C PRO A 63 -3.94 15.52 5.68
N GLY A 64 -4.84 14.55 5.86
CA GLY A 64 -6.11 14.47 5.11
C GLY A 64 -5.96 14.14 3.62
N THR A 65 -4.80 13.62 3.20
CA THR A 65 -4.53 13.24 1.81
C THR A 65 -3.75 11.94 1.75
N VAL A 66 -4.05 11.12 0.76
CA VAL A 66 -3.23 9.95 0.41
C VAL A 66 -2.14 10.42 -0.56
N GLN A 67 -0.88 10.27 -0.19
CA GLN A 67 0.25 10.81 -0.94
C GLN A 67 1.13 9.68 -1.43
N VAL A 68 1.23 9.52 -2.75
CA VAL A 68 2.05 8.52 -3.41
C VAL A 68 3.34 9.17 -3.88
N PHE A 69 4.45 8.65 -3.38
CA PHE A 69 5.80 9.07 -3.75
C PHE A 69 6.48 7.95 -4.54
N TRP A 70 7.23 8.30 -5.57
CA TRP A 70 7.99 7.32 -6.33
C TRP A 70 9.39 7.76 -6.71
N LEU A 71 10.24 6.77 -6.94
CA LEU A 71 11.59 6.91 -7.45
C LEU A 71 11.91 5.73 -8.37
N LEU A 72 12.41 5.99 -9.59
CA LEU A 72 13.01 4.96 -10.43
C LEU A 72 14.53 5.12 -10.44
N ARG A 73 15.26 4.12 -9.96
CA ARG A 73 16.73 4.14 -9.96
C ARG A 73 17.29 2.80 -10.37
N ALA A 74 18.13 2.79 -11.41
CA ALA A 74 18.81 1.58 -11.91
C ALA A 74 17.86 0.38 -12.15
N GLY A 75 16.66 0.65 -12.69
CA GLY A 75 15.63 -0.37 -12.94
C GLY A 75 14.88 -0.87 -11.71
N VAL A 76 15.07 -0.23 -10.54
CA VAL A 76 14.27 -0.49 -9.34
C VAL A 76 13.31 0.68 -9.14
N GLY A 77 12.02 0.37 -9.20
CA GLY A 77 10.94 1.28 -8.84
C GLY A 77 10.67 1.17 -7.34
N GLN A 78 10.77 2.30 -6.65
CA GLN A 78 10.46 2.43 -5.24
C GLN A 78 9.20 3.28 -5.10
N LEU A 79 8.25 2.79 -4.31
CA LEU A 79 7.03 3.48 -3.94
C LEU A 79 6.96 3.70 -2.44
N TRP A 80 6.38 4.83 -2.06
CA TRP A 80 5.88 5.07 -0.72
C TRP A 80 4.46 5.63 -0.80
N VAL A 81 3.61 5.23 0.13
CA VAL A 81 2.29 5.83 0.32
C VAL A 81 2.21 6.32 1.75
N VAL A 82 1.99 7.61 1.93
CA VAL A 82 1.61 8.19 3.23
C VAL A 82 0.11 8.43 3.18
N ASP A 83 -0.65 7.77 4.04
CA ASP A 83 -2.10 7.86 4.01
C ASP A 83 -2.67 9.05 4.78
N GLU A 84 -4.00 9.14 4.83
CA GLU A 84 -4.76 10.22 5.46
C GLU A 84 -4.37 10.49 6.92
N HIS A 85 -3.90 9.49 7.67
CA HIS A 85 -3.50 9.63 9.07
C HIS A 85 -1.98 9.51 9.28
N GLY A 86 -1.18 9.52 8.21
CA GLY A 86 0.28 9.53 8.30
C GLY A 86 0.93 8.15 8.38
N SER A 87 0.16 7.06 8.30
CA SER A 87 0.75 5.72 8.19
C SER A 87 1.45 5.58 6.85
N LEU A 88 2.62 4.94 6.87
CA LEU A 88 3.54 4.90 5.74
C LEU A 88 3.75 3.47 5.26
N TRP A 89 3.31 3.20 4.04
CA TRP A 89 3.50 1.96 3.31
C TRP A 89 4.62 2.11 2.27
N THR A 90 5.37 1.04 1.98
CA THR A 90 6.42 1.07 0.96
C THR A 90 6.52 -0.22 0.17
N ARG A 91 6.96 -0.12 -1.09
CA ARG A 91 7.29 -1.27 -1.93
C ARG A 91 8.44 -0.94 -2.88
N ALA A 92 9.33 -1.91 -3.04
CA ALA A 92 10.40 -1.88 -4.03
C ALA A 92 10.21 -3.05 -4.99
N SER A 93 10.33 -2.81 -6.30
CA SER A 93 10.34 -3.90 -7.27
C SER A 93 11.22 -3.56 -8.46
N ARG A 94 11.79 -4.59 -9.09
CA ARG A 94 12.48 -4.41 -10.37
C ARG A 94 11.42 -4.21 -11.44
N VAL A 95 11.57 -3.13 -12.21
CA VAL A 95 10.62 -2.77 -13.26
C VAL A 95 11.36 -2.26 -14.48
N GLU A 96 10.87 -2.63 -15.66
CA GLU A 96 11.34 -2.04 -16.91
C GLU A 96 10.80 -0.63 -17.08
N GLN A 97 9.52 -0.44 -16.73
CA GLN A 97 8.85 0.84 -16.76
C GLN A 97 8.10 1.10 -15.45
N LEU A 98 8.24 2.30 -14.90
CA LEU A 98 7.68 2.67 -13.59
C LEU A 98 6.15 2.51 -13.54
N ASN A 99 5.47 2.80 -14.64
CA ASN A 99 4.03 2.63 -14.86
C ASN A 99 3.53 1.19 -14.60
N HIS A 100 4.38 0.15 -14.75
CA HIS A 100 4.00 -1.22 -14.38
C HIS A 100 3.83 -1.43 -12.87
N LEU A 101 4.42 -0.56 -12.05
CA LEU A 101 4.31 -0.60 -10.60
C LEU A 101 3.39 0.51 -10.07
N LEU A 102 3.54 1.73 -10.59
CA LEU A 102 2.73 2.87 -10.19
C LEU A 102 1.27 2.69 -10.63
N GLY A 103 1.04 2.31 -11.88
CA GLY A 103 -0.31 2.21 -12.47
C GLY A 103 -1.30 1.37 -11.66
N PRO A 104 -0.94 0.12 -11.32
CA PRO A 104 -1.82 -0.75 -10.52
C PRO A 104 -2.10 -0.21 -9.12
N LEU A 105 -1.12 0.43 -8.46
CA LEU A 105 -1.35 1.06 -7.15
C LEU A 105 -2.33 2.23 -7.28
N MET A 106 -2.17 3.05 -8.31
CA MET A 106 -3.04 4.21 -8.50
C MET A 106 -4.48 3.81 -8.77
N ARG A 107 -4.69 2.84 -9.67
CA ARG A 107 -6.03 2.28 -9.93
C ARG A 107 -6.66 1.74 -8.65
N PHE A 108 -5.89 1.04 -7.82
CA PHE A 108 -6.37 0.54 -6.54
C PHE A 108 -6.82 1.66 -5.60
N LEU A 109 -6.01 2.72 -5.48
CA LEU A 109 -6.34 3.88 -4.64
C LEU A 109 -7.53 4.68 -5.18
N ASP A 110 -7.64 4.84 -6.49
CA ASP A 110 -8.77 5.51 -7.15
C ASP A 110 -10.08 4.76 -6.87
N ASN A 111 -10.09 3.43 -7.05
CA ASN A 111 -11.23 2.58 -6.71
C ASN A 111 -11.62 2.71 -5.22
N LEU A 112 -10.63 2.76 -4.32
CA LEU A 112 -10.86 2.93 -2.90
C LEU A 112 -11.50 4.30 -2.59
N VAL A 113 -10.99 5.39 -3.18
CA VAL A 113 -11.54 6.73 -3.01
C VAL A 113 -12.95 6.84 -3.58
N GLU A 114 -13.20 6.30 -4.77
CA GLU A 114 -14.52 6.28 -5.39
C GLU A 114 -15.55 5.58 -4.47
N ARG A 115 -15.21 4.41 -3.93
CA ARG A 115 -16.07 3.72 -2.96
C ARG A 115 -16.35 4.53 -1.71
N ARG A 116 -15.35 5.22 -1.16
CA ARG A 116 -15.54 6.08 0.01
C ARG A 116 -16.50 7.23 -0.31
N ILE A 117 -16.37 7.87 -1.47
CA ILE A 117 -17.29 8.92 -1.93
C ILE A 117 -18.72 8.38 -2.01
N LEU A 118 -18.93 7.19 -2.60
CA LEU A 118 -20.26 6.58 -2.71
C LEU A 118 -20.87 6.18 -1.37
N ARG A 119 -20.06 5.89 -0.34
CA ARG A 119 -20.53 5.59 1.03
C ARG A 119 -20.81 6.84 1.84
N GLN A 120 -20.11 7.93 1.55
CA GLN A 120 -20.11 9.19 2.31
C GLN A 120 -20.94 10.30 1.65
N VAL A 121 -21.92 9.97 0.81
CA VAL A 121 -22.72 10.96 0.06
C VAL A 121 -23.36 12.03 0.97
N ASP A 122 -23.68 11.67 2.21
CA ASP A 122 -24.29 12.57 3.22
C ASP A 122 -23.33 12.96 4.37
N ALA A 123 -22.04 12.61 4.29
CA ALA A 123 -21.07 12.89 5.34
C ALA A 123 -20.52 14.33 5.24
N PRO A 124 -20.30 15.03 6.37
CA PRO A 124 -19.77 16.39 6.37
C PRO A 124 -18.26 16.48 6.10
N GLU A 125 -17.52 15.38 6.25
CA GLU A 125 -16.06 15.37 6.08
C GLU A 125 -15.66 15.05 4.62
N PRO A 126 -14.68 15.77 4.05
CA PRO A 126 -14.21 15.50 2.71
C PRO A 126 -13.40 14.20 2.65
N VAL A 127 -13.68 13.37 1.65
CA VAL A 127 -12.88 12.17 1.36
C VAL A 127 -11.46 12.57 0.95
N ALA A 128 -10.47 11.91 1.53
CA ALA A 128 -9.06 12.15 1.22
C ALA A 128 -8.78 11.98 -0.28
N THR A 129 -8.12 12.98 -0.87
CA THR A 129 -7.69 12.94 -2.28
C THR A 129 -6.33 12.25 -2.41
N VAL A 130 -6.08 11.68 -3.58
CA VAL A 130 -4.78 11.09 -3.92
C VAL A 130 -3.89 12.13 -4.60
N LYS A 131 -2.65 12.28 -4.11
CA LYS A 131 -1.64 13.18 -4.66
C LYS A 131 -0.39 12.40 -5.06
N GLY A 132 0.20 12.75 -6.19
CA GLY A 132 1.40 12.10 -6.71
C GLY A 132 2.63 12.99 -6.66
N TYR A 133 3.76 12.42 -6.23
CA TYR A 133 5.05 13.09 -6.11
C TYR A 133 6.19 12.24 -6.66
N GLU A 134 6.96 12.82 -7.58
CA GLU A 134 8.23 12.24 -8.00
C GLU A 134 9.34 12.71 -7.06
N LEU A 135 10.10 11.76 -6.48
CA LEU A 135 11.30 12.09 -5.73
C LEU A 135 12.45 12.34 -6.71
N VAL A 136 12.95 13.58 -6.71
CA VAL A 136 14.10 13.97 -7.53
C VAL A 136 15.24 14.44 -6.64
N ARG A 137 16.47 14.20 -7.09
CA ARG A 137 17.66 14.74 -6.45
C ARG A 137 18.05 16.07 -7.11
N ARG A 138 18.05 17.16 -6.34
CA ARG A 138 18.46 18.52 -6.76
C ARG A 138 19.38 19.11 -5.70
N ASP A 139 20.51 19.67 -6.11
CA ASP A 139 21.49 20.29 -5.20
C ASP A 139 21.87 19.41 -4.01
N ASP A 140 22.13 18.13 -4.29
CA ASP A 140 22.43 17.08 -3.30
C ASP A 140 21.34 16.81 -2.25
N ARG A 141 20.11 17.28 -2.47
CA ARG A 141 18.95 17.01 -1.63
C ARG A 141 17.85 16.30 -2.39
N TRP A 142 17.15 15.41 -1.71
CA TRP A 142 15.94 14.80 -2.23
C TRP A 142 14.76 15.73 -2.01
N GLN A 143 13.93 15.88 -3.03
CA GLN A 143 12.75 16.74 -3.00
C GLN A 143 11.57 15.99 -3.62
N ALA A 144 10.41 16.06 -2.96
CA ALA A 144 9.15 15.59 -3.51
C ALA A 144 8.57 16.65 -4.46
N VAL A 145 8.55 16.37 -5.75
CA VAL A 145 8.01 17.29 -6.75
C VAL A 145 6.62 16.81 -7.17
N PRO A 146 5.58 17.65 -7.01
CA PRO A 146 4.22 17.25 -7.36
C PRO A 146 4.09 16.99 -8.86
N ARG A 147 3.25 16.03 -9.19
CA ARG A 147 2.86 15.68 -10.55
C ARG A 147 1.33 15.71 -10.57
N GLN A 148 0.74 16.39 -11.55
CA GLN A 148 -0.73 16.51 -11.65
C GLN A 148 -1.30 15.50 -12.67
N ASP A 149 -0.61 15.26 -13.78
CA ASP A 149 -1.12 14.44 -14.89
C ASP A 149 -0.55 13.00 -14.93
N TRP A 150 -0.06 12.49 -13.80
CA TRP A 150 0.51 11.13 -13.77
C TRP A 150 -0.53 10.04 -14.02
N HIS A 151 -1.83 10.32 -13.84
CA HIS A 151 -2.93 9.42 -14.19
C HIS A 151 -3.08 9.19 -15.69
N ALA A 152 -2.81 10.21 -16.53
CA ALA A 152 -3.15 10.18 -17.96
C ALA A 152 -2.32 9.18 -18.79
N SER A 153 -1.23 8.66 -18.22
CA SER A 153 -0.27 7.78 -18.90
C SER A 153 -0.34 6.31 -18.46
N ILE A 154 -1.31 5.95 -17.60
CA ILE A 154 -1.45 4.58 -17.09
C ILE A 154 -2.46 3.84 -17.98
N PRO A 155 -2.02 2.88 -18.81
CA PRO A 155 -2.96 2.06 -19.57
C PRO A 155 -3.81 1.22 -18.60
N PRO A 156 -5.09 0.96 -18.92
CA PRO A 156 -5.90 0.04 -18.14
C PRO A 156 -5.23 -1.34 -18.09
N SER A 157 -5.21 -1.95 -16.91
CA SER A 157 -4.73 -3.33 -16.76
C SER A 157 -5.63 -4.26 -17.57
N ALA A 158 -5.03 -5.12 -18.40
CA ALA A 158 -5.77 -6.15 -19.12
C ALA A 158 -6.26 -7.29 -18.20
N LEU A 159 -5.71 -7.36 -16.98
CA LEU A 159 -6.07 -8.33 -15.96
C LEU A 159 -6.64 -7.59 -14.75
N GLU A 160 -7.89 -7.91 -14.39
CA GLU A 160 -8.51 -7.44 -13.17
C GLU A 160 -8.41 -8.52 -12.10
N VAL A 161 -7.82 -8.18 -10.97
CA VAL A 161 -7.70 -9.10 -9.82
C VAL A 161 -8.23 -8.37 -8.60
N GLN A 162 -9.33 -8.87 -8.06
CA GLN A 162 -10.02 -8.28 -6.93
C GLN A 162 -10.06 -9.30 -5.78
N ALA A 163 -10.01 -8.83 -4.55
CA ALA A 163 -10.17 -9.69 -3.39
C ALA A 163 -11.29 -9.17 -2.47
N VAL A 164 -12.03 -10.09 -1.89
CA VAL A 164 -13.13 -9.79 -0.95
C VAL A 164 -12.85 -10.53 0.34
N GLY A 165 -12.69 -9.77 1.42
CA GLY A 165 -12.45 -10.32 2.75
C GLY A 165 -13.71 -11.01 3.28
N VAL A 166 -13.53 -12.22 3.77
CA VAL A 166 -14.57 -13.07 4.37
C VAL A 166 -14.14 -13.43 5.78
N GLN A 167 -14.98 -13.11 6.76
CA GLN A 167 -14.75 -13.45 8.16
C GLN A 167 -15.34 -14.85 8.43
N GLN A 168 -14.50 -15.81 8.81
CA GLN A 168 -14.94 -17.18 9.13
C GLN A 168 -14.86 -17.44 10.64
N GLY A 169 -15.83 -16.93 11.40
CA GLY A 169 -15.88 -17.11 12.86
C GLY A 169 -14.55 -16.72 13.53
N ASP A 170 -13.98 -17.62 14.33
CA ASP A 170 -12.71 -17.40 15.04
C ASP A 170 -11.45 -17.61 14.17
N ALA A 171 -11.58 -18.06 12.91
CA ALA A 171 -10.45 -18.44 12.05
C ALA A 171 -9.73 -17.24 11.39
N GLY A 172 -10.13 -16.01 11.73
CA GLY A 172 -9.55 -14.78 11.18
C GLY A 172 -10.07 -14.43 9.78
N LEU A 173 -9.50 -13.36 9.21
CA LEU A 173 -9.87 -12.84 7.89
C LEU A 173 -9.25 -13.71 6.78
N ARG A 174 -10.09 -14.26 5.91
CA ARG A 174 -9.69 -14.92 4.65
C ARG A 174 -10.19 -14.11 3.46
N PHE A 175 -9.81 -14.49 2.24
CA PHE A 175 -10.16 -13.74 1.02
C PHE A 175 -10.64 -14.65 -0.09
N ASP A 176 -11.81 -14.34 -0.62
CA ASP A 176 -12.21 -14.80 -1.95
C ASP A 176 -11.51 -13.91 -2.99
N ILE A 177 -11.10 -14.48 -4.11
CA ILE A 177 -10.39 -13.76 -5.18
C ILE A 177 -11.13 -13.92 -6.49
N TYR A 178 -11.31 -12.80 -7.18
CA TYR A 178 -11.90 -12.72 -8.50
C TYR A 178 -10.81 -12.32 -9.49
N CYS A 179 -10.67 -13.08 -10.56
CA CYS A 179 -9.76 -12.78 -11.65
C CYS A 179 -10.54 -12.68 -12.96
N ASN A 180 -10.74 -11.45 -13.44
CA ASN A 180 -11.74 -11.12 -14.45
C ASN A 180 -13.11 -11.69 -14.01
N ASP A 181 -13.72 -12.57 -14.81
CA ASP A 181 -15.01 -13.21 -14.52
C ASP A 181 -14.89 -14.51 -13.72
N GLN A 182 -13.68 -14.99 -13.41
CA GLN A 182 -13.48 -16.23 -12.67
C GLN A 182 -13.38 -15.98 -11.17
N GLU A 183 -14.22 -16.68 -10.41
CA GLU A 183 -14.26 -16.65 -8.94
C GLU A 183 -13.48 -17.81 -8.32
N PHE A 184 -12.77 -17.52 -7.23
CA PHE A 184 -12.09 -18.49 -6.37
C PHE A 184 -12.46 -18.22 -4.92
N THR A 185 -13.25 -19.10 -4.32
CA THR A 185 -13.72 -18.92 -2.95
C THR A 185 -12.95 -19.75 -1.95
N VAL A 186 -12.85 -19.26 -0.72
CA VAL A 186 -12.28 -19.97 0.42
C VAL A 186 -13.07 -21.25 0.70
N GLN A 187 -14.38 -21.23 0.50
CA GLN A 187 -15.25 -22.39 0.70
C GLN A 187 -14.89 -23.55 -0.24
N GLU A 188 -14.57 -23.24 -1.50
CA GLU A 188 -14.23 -24.25 -2.51
C GLU A 188 -12.77 -24.70 -2.42
N TYR A 189 -11.83 -23.74 -2.29
CA TYR A 189 -10.41 -24.03 -2.44
C TYR A 189 -9.66 -24.15 -1.11
N GLY A 190 -10.19 -23.60 -0.01
CA GLY A 190 -9.52 -23.58 1.28
C GLY A 190 -8.09 -23.04 1.19
N ASP A 191 -7.10 -23.87 1.53
CA ASP A 191 -5.68 -23.51 1.51
C ASP A 191 -5.05 -23.55 0.10
N GLN A 192 -5.76 -24.11 -0.89
CA GLN A 192 -5.34 -24.15 -2.30
C GLN A 192 -5.76 -22.91 -3.09
N LEU A 193 -6.40 -21.93 -2.45
CA LEU A 193 -6.93 -20.74 -3.13
C LEU A 193 -5.83 -19.95 -3.85
N ILE A 194 -4.75 -19.59 -3.15
CA ILE A 194 -3.64 -18.83 -3.74
C ILE A 194 -2.96 -19.60 -4.89
N PRO A 195 -2.58 -20.89 -4.72
CA PRO A 195 -2.06 -21.69 -5.83
C PRO A 195 -3.01 -21.76 -7.04
N ALA A 196 -4.31 -21.96 -6.83
CA ALA A 196 -5.29 -22.07 -7.90
C ALA A 196 -5.41 -20.77 -8.70
N VAL A 197 -5.51 -19.63 -8.00
CA VAL A 197 -5.54 -18.30 -8.63
C VAL A 197 -4.26 -18.03 -9.41
N ALA A 198 -3.08 -18.30 -8.83
CA ALA A 198 -1.80 -18.10 -9.50
C ALA A 198 -1.69 -18.94 -10.78
N HIS A 199 -2.10 -20.20 -10.72
CA HIS A 199 -2.13 -21.09 -11.89
C HIS A 199 -3.06 -20.56 -12.99
N TYR A 200 -4.27 -20.11 -12.61
CA TYR A 200 -5.21 -19.52 -13.56
C TYR A 200 -4.64 -18.26 -14.21
N ILE A 201 -4.07 -17.34 -13.43
CA ILE A 201 -3.45 -16.13 -14.00
C ILE A 201 -2.30 -16.48 -14.94
N GLN A 202 -1.47 -17.47 -14.59
CA GLN A 202 -0.39 -17.93 -15.47
C GLN A 202 -0.95 -18.45 -16.81
N SER A 203 -2.08 -19.17 -16.79
CA SER A 203 -2.73 -19.66 -18.02
C SER A 203 -3.26 -18.56 -18.94
N LEU A 204 -3.56 -17.36 -18.39
CA LEU A 204 -4.02 -16.21 -19.16
C LEU A 204 -2.87 -15.42 -19.82
N ARG A 205 -1.62 -15.68 -19.43
CA ARG A 205 -0.47 -14.94 -19.98
C ARG A 205 -0.18 -15.38 -21.41
N GLN A 206 -0.20 -14.41 -22.32
CA GLN A 206 0.19 -14.62 -23.72
C GLN A 206 1.72 -14.67 -23.90
N SER A 207 2.46 -14.05 -22.98
CA SER A 207 3.92 -14.02 -22.95
C SER A 207 4.46 -14.87 -21.80
N ALA A 208 5.62 -15.49 -22.03
CA ALA A 208 6.38 -16.20 -21.00
C ALA A 208 7.17 -15.24 -20.08
N GLU A 209 7.12 -13.92 -20.33
CA GLU A 209 7.80 -12.94 -19.49
C GLU A 209 7.19 -12.90 -18.07
N PRO A 210 8.00 -13.08 -17.03
CA PRO A 210 7.52 -13.05 -15.67
C PRO A 210 7.30 -11.59 -15.23
N TYR A 211 6.04 -11.15 -15.23
CA TYR A 211 5.64 -9.90 -14.56
C TYR A 211 4.83 -10.18 -13.28
N PRO A 212 4.90 -9.32 -12.25
CA PRO A 212 4.08 -9.46 -11.05
C PRO A 212 2.59 -9.22 -11.33
N VAL A 213 1.73 -9.87 -10.56
CA VAL A 213 0.31 -9.55 -10.43
C VAL A 213 0.11 -8.52 -9.33
N TYR A 214 -0.81 -7.60 -9.59
CA TYR A 214 -1.26 -6.60 -8.65
C TYR A 214 -2.77 -6.67 -8.52
N LEU A 215 -3.27 -6.48 -7.30
CA LEU A 215 -4.69 -6.36 -7.05
C LEU A 215 -5.17 -4.98 -7.52
N THR A 216 -6.20 -5.00 -8.37
CA THR A 216 -6.92 -3.81 -8.82
C THR A 216 -7.97 -3.37 -7.81
N ASP A 217 -8.46 -4.29 -6.97
CA ASP A 217 -9.38 -3.93 -5.90
C ASP A 217 -9.31 -4.86 -4.67
N LEU A 218 -9.76 -4.35 -3.52
CA LEU A 218 -9.86 -5.07 -2.26
C LEU A 218 -11.04 -4.54 -1.45
N HIS A 219 -11.90 -5.46 -1.01
CA HIS A 219 -13.00 -5.19 -0.09
C HIS A 219 -12.66 -5.79 1.26
N LEU A 220 -12.65 -4.96 2.30
CA LEU A 220 -12.48 -5.40 3.68
C LEU A 220 -13.84 -5.38 4.40
N PRO A 221 -14.14 -6.37 5.26
CA PRO A 221 -15.34 -6.36 6.09
C PRO A 221 -15.39 -5.12 6.99
N HIS A 222 -16.57 -4.52 7.13
CA HIS A 222 -16.74 -3.29 7.93
C HIS A 222 -16.51 -3.50 9.43
N ASP A 223 -16.57 -4.75 9.89
CA ASP A 223 -16.33 -5.21 11.26
C ASP A 223 -14.92 -5.77 11.46
N LEU A 224 -14.00 -5.49 10.53
CA LEU A 224 -12.60 -5.91 10.61
C LEU A 224 -11.94 -5.48 11.93
N ASP A 225 -12.27 -4.28 12.41
CA ASP A 225 -11.92 -3.82 13.73
C ASP A 225 -13.21 -3.45 14.50
N PRO A 226 -13.64 -4.28 15.46
CA PRO A 226 -14.83 -4.03 16.26
C PRO A 226 -14.79 -2.69 17.03
N GLN A 227 -13.59 -2.16 17.32
CA GLN A 227 -13.43 -0.88 18.02
C GLN A 227 -13.63 0.33 17.11
N LEU A 228 -13.51 0.13 15.80
CA LEU A 228 -13.68 1.16 14.76
C LEU A 228 -14.97 0.98 13.94
N TYR A 229 -15.90 0.16 14.44
CA TYR A 229 -17.20 -0.09 13.81
C TYR A 229 -17.87 1.26 13.46
N GLN A 230 -18.19 1.46 12.17
CA GLN A 230 -18.73 2.69 11.55
C GLN A 230 -17.72 3.75 11.04
N ARG A 231 -16.41 3.60 11.29
CA ARG A 231 -15.39 4.41 10.60
C ARG A 231 -14.93 3.71 9.33
N ASP A 232 -14.52 4.49 8.34
CA ASP A 232 -13.84 3.93 7.18
C ASP A 232 -12.51 3.32 7.61
N ILE A 233 -12.25 2.10 7.13
CA ILE A 233 -10.98 1.42 7.31
C ILE A 233 -9.88 2.26 6.65
N GLN A 234 -8.79 2.50 7.37
CA GLN A 234 -7.69 3.37 6.93
C GLN A 234 -6.98 2.80 5.69
N THR A 235 -6.49 3.65 4.79
CA THR A 235 -5.84 3.21 3.53
C THR A 235 -4.64 2.28 3.78
N SER A 236 -3.84 2.51 4.83
CA SER A 236 -2.74 1.62 5.23
C SER A 236 -3.17 0.17 5.47
N GLN A 237 -4.35 -0.07 6.03
CA GLN A 237 -4.87 -1.43 6.25
C GLN A 237 -5.19 -2.11 4.92
N TYR A 238 -5.82 -1.39 3.98
CA TYR A 238 -6.03 -1.89 2.62
C TYR A 238 -4.69 -2.23 1.94
N LEU A 239 -3.69 -1.36 2.05
CA LEU A 239 -2.36 -1.59 1.46
C LEU A 239 -1.62 -2.77 2.10
N TYR A 240 -1.78 -2.99 3.41
CA TYR A 240 -1.23 -4.15 4.12
C TYR A 240 -1.77 -5.47 3.56
N TYR A 241 -3.09 -5.61 3.49
CA TYR A 241 -3.72 -6.83 2.98
C TYR A 241 -3.47 -7.01 1.48
N ARG A 242 -3.56 -5.92 0.70
CA ARG A 242 -3.19 -5.92 -0.72
C ARG A 242 -1.79 -6.47 -0.93
N SER A 243 -0.81 -5.95 -0.20
CA SER A 243 0.59 -6.40 -0.34
C SER A 243 0.77 -7.85 0.03
N SER A 244 0.14 -8.29 1.13
CA SER A 244 0.20 -9.68 1.60
C SER A 244 -0.36 -10.66 0.56
N LEU A 245 -1.49 -10.33 -0.07
CA LEU A 245 -2.10 -11.12 -1.13
C LEU A 245 -1.25 -11.12 -2.40
N GLU A 246 -0.76 -9.95 -2.82
CA GLU A 246 0.13 -9.83 -3.99
C GLU A 246 1.42 -10.63 -3.80
N ASP A 247 2.04 -10.58 -2.62
CA ASP A 247 3.26 -11.34 -2.32
C ASP A 247 2.98 -12.85 -2.29
N ALA A 248 1.82 -13.27 -1.79
CA ALA A 248 1.39 -14.67 -1.83
C ALA A 248 1.21 -15.16 -3.27
N LEU A 249 0.46 -14.43 -4.10
CA LEU A 249 0.25 -14.76 -5.51
C LEU A 249 1.57 -14.78 -6.31
N ASN A 250 2.39 -13.75 -6.14
CA ASN A 250 3.63 -13.59 -6.90
C ASN A 250 4.68 -14.65 -6.56
N ARG A 251 4.71 -15.19 -5.34
CA ARG A 251 5.56 -16.33 -5.00
C ARG A 251 5.23 -17.59 -5.80
N HIS A 252 3.95 -17.83 -6.09
CA HIS A 252 3.50 -18.97 -6.90
C HIS A 252 3.63 -18.74 -8.41
N LEU A 253 3.79 -17.49 -8.85
CA LEU A 253 4.02 -17.16 -10.27
C LEU A 253 5.50 -17.20 -10.66
N GLN A 254 6.40 -17.22 -9.65
CA GLN A 254 7.85 -17.29 -9.82
C GLN A 254 8.40 -18.72 -9.66
N SER A 255 7.56 -19.67 -9.21
CA SER A 255 7.88 -21.09 -9.08
C SER A 255 7.58 -21.85 -10.38
#